data_AF-A0A350Y086-F1
#
_entry.id   AF-A0A350Y086-F1
#
_cell.length_a   1.000
_cell.length_b   1.000
_cell.length_c   1.000
_cell.angle_alpha   90.00
_cell.angle_beta   90.00
_cell.angle_gamma   90.00
#
_symmetry.space_group_name_H-M   'P 1'
#
loop_
_entity.id
_entity.type
_entity.pdbx_description
1 polymer ?
#
loop_
_entity_poly.entity_id
_entity_poly.type
_entity_poly.pdbx_seq_one_letter_code
_entity_poly.pdbx_strand_id
1 'polypeptide(L)'
;MLNSKQLQNYNDSLRSIYCWSAFPTRYTRRVNGRPLPTFSWDSDGNLLELFLKNGRTWFKPDGNVRTSLYGDGHTSLVSSVVFSPDGKILASASFDKTVKLWHLNGELLKTLNHPNFVSDVRFSPDGKLLASAGYDQIVRLWNLDGSQLKEFRGHQSAVNSVNFSPDGYLLASGSLDKTVKLWNLDGTLLKTFKLNDSSVDKVSFSPDGKVLAAVSSERVTLWNFDLDDLLVRSCYKIGDYLKTNSNVNESDRDLCDGIGTTK
;
A
#
# COMPACT_ATOMS: atom_id res chain seq x y z
N MET A 1 14.51 35.67 -8.97
CA MET A 1 15.43 34.70 -8.36
C MET A 1 14.82 34.23 -7.06
N LEU A 2 14.30 33.01 -7.04
CA LEU A 2 13.86 32.28 -5.85
C LEU A 2 14.28 30.83 -6.06
N ASN A 3 14.88 30.26 -5.01
CA ASN A 3 15.81 29.15 -5.03
C ASN A 3 15.17 27.77 -5.30
N SER A 4 15.89 26.97 -6.07
CA SER A 4 15.56 25.60 -6.52
C SER A 4 16.01 24.51 -5.52
N LYS A 5 15.55 24.58 -4.27
CA LYS A 5 15.78 23.51 -3.28
C LYS A 5 14.59 23.38 -2.33
N GLN A 6 13.54 22.65 -2.74
CA GLN A 6 12.64 21.94 -1.80
C GLN A 6 11.56 21.02 -2.43
N LEU A 7 11.76 20.49 -3.64
CA LEU A 7 10.82 19.49 -4.20
C LEU A 7 11.61 18.28 -4.71
N GLN A 8 12.08 17.49 -3.75
CA GLN A 8 12.59 16.16 -4.02
C GLN A 8 12.33 15.35 -2.76
N ASN A 9 11.15 14.73 -2.71
CA ASN A 9 10.77 13.54 -1.96
C ASN A 9 9.25 13.40 -2.06
N TYR A 10 8.76 12.16 -2.04
CA TYR A 10 7.37 11.71 -2.22
C TYR A 10 6.95 11.37 -3.64
N ASN A 11 7.50 10.27 -4.14
CA ASN A 11 6.75 9.33 -4.95
C ASN A 11 6.97 7.96 -4.33
N ASP A 12 5.95 7.44 -3.67
CA ASP A 12 5.65 6.01 -3.53
C ASP A 12 4.53 5.87 -2.49
N SER A 13 3.29 5.77 -2.96
CA SER A 13 2.24 4.94 -2.34
C SER A 13 0.90 5.12 -3.06
N LEU A 14 0.27 3.98 -3.33
CA LEU A 14 -1.15 3.80 -3.71
C LEU A 14 -1.55 4.09 -5.17
N ARG A 15 -1.27 3.13 -6.06
CA ARG A 15 -2.11 2.89 -7.25
C ARG A 15 -2.90 1.60 -7.10
N SER A 16 -3.94 1.64 -6.28
CA SER A 16 -5.10 0.75 -6.43
C SER A 16 -6.12 1.46 -7.31
N ILE A 17 -6.37 0.91 -8.50
CA ILE A 17 -7.35 1.46 -9.44
C ILE A 17 -8.75 1.13 -8.89
N TYR A 18 -9.38 2.11 -8.22
CA TYR A 18 -10.82 2.15 -8.08
C TYR A 18 -11.34 3.24 -9.03
N CYS A 19 -12.05 2.80 -10.08
CA CYS A 19 -12.62 3.69 -11.07
C CYS A 19 -13.98 4.19 -10.57
N TRP A 20 -14.07 5.44 -10.11
CA TRP A 20 -15.31 6.20 -10.06
C TRP A 20 -15.06 7.57 -10.70
N SER A 21 -15.61 7.77 -11.90
CA SER A 21 -15.56 9.04 -12.61
C SER A 21 -16.45 10.07 -11.90
N ALA A 22 -15.85 11.02 -11.21
CA ALA A 22 -16.50 12.28 -10.84
C ALA A 22 -16.03 13.37 -11.82
N PHE A 23 -16.93 13.82 -12.71
CA PHE A 23 -16.67 14.96 -13.57
C PHE A 23 -16.53 16.23 -12.73
N PRO A 24 -15.44 17.02 -12.80
CA PRO A 24 -15.46 18.37 -12.29
C PRO A 24 -16.10 19.28 -13.35
N THR A 25 -17.27 19.83 -13.04
CA THR A 25 -17.85 20.97 -13.76
C THR A 25 -16.85 22.14 -13.79
N ARG A 26 -16.38 22.52 -14.99
CA ARG A 26 -15.45 23.64 -15.20
C ARG A 26 -16.16 24.98 -14.99
N TYR A 27 -15.65 25.80 -14.05
CA TYR A 27 -15.94 27.23 -14.00
C TYR A 27 -14.82 28.00 -14.73
N THR A 28 -15.14 28.71 -15.80
CA THR A 28 -14.19 29.64 -16.45
C THR A 28 -14.45 31.05 -15.95
N ARG A 29 -13.50 31.63 -15.21
CA ARG A 29 -13.56 33.05 -14.82
C ARG A 29 -13.02 33.89 -15.98
N ARG A 30 -13.82 34.86 -16.45
CA ARG A 30 -13.41 35.84 -17.47
C ARG A 30 -13.16 37.19 -16.80
N VAL A 31 -12.09 37.89 -17.18
CA VAL A 31 -11.90 39.32 -16.92
C VAL A 31 -11.70 40.00 -18.27
N ASN A 32 -12.54 41.00 -18.59
CA ASN A 32 -12.48 41.79 -19.83
C ASN A 32 -12.44 40.97 -21.12
N GLY A 33 -13.20 39.87 -21.19
CA GLY A 33 -13.34 39.06 -22.40
C GLY A 33 -12.09 38.28 -22.83
N ARG A 34 -11.00 38.28 -22.03
CA ARG A 34 -9.78 37.52 -22.31
C ARG A 34 -9.63 36.35 -21.32
N PRO A 35 -9.46 35.10 -21.80
CA PRO A 35 -9.15 33.97 -20.92
C PRO A 35 -7.71 34.11 -20.39
N LEU A 36 -7.53 33.94 -19.08
CA LEU A 36 -6.22 33.82 -18.45
C LEU A 36 -5.66 32.40 -18.69
N PRO A 37 -4.31 32.22 -18.68
CA PRO A 37 -3.72 30.89 -18.70
C PRO A 37 -4.24 30.09 -17.50
N THR A 38 -4.90 28.98 -17.78
CA THR A 38 -5.36 28.03 -16.77
C THR A 38 -4.28 26.99 -16.55
N PHE A 39 -3.84 26.87 -15.31
CA PHE A 39 -2.93 25.81 -14.88
C PHE A 39 -3.78 24.74 -14.20
N SER A 40 -3.54 23.49 -14.53
CA SER A 40 -4.04 22.36 -13.76
C SER A 40 -2.87 21.46 -13.38
N TRP A 41 -2.99 20.80 -12.24
CA TRP A 41 -1.97 19.92 -11.68
C TRP A 41 -2.63 18.57 -11.38
N ASP A 42 -1.89 17.47 -11.50
CA ASP A 42 -2.36 16.15 -11.05
C ASP A 42 -2.11 15.94 -9.55
N SER A 43 -2.59 14.81 -9.04
CA SER A 43 -2.36 14.35 -7.65
C SER A 43 -0.88 14.18 -7.31
N ASP A 44 -0.02 14.08 -8.32
CA ASP A 44 1.41 13.79 -8.22
C ASP A 44 2.24 15.09 -8.37
N GLY A 45 1.58 16.26 -8.41
CA GLY A 45 2.22 17.58 -8.49
C GLY A 45 2.79 17.93 -9.87
N ASN A 46 2.43 17.19 -10.92
CA ASN A 46 2.83 17.50 -12.28
C ASN A 46 1.87 18.51 -12.91
N LEU A 47 2.41 19.46 -13.68
CA LEU A 47 1.60 20.42 -14.43
C LEU A 47 0.90 19.70 -15.59
N LEU A 48 -0.43 19.62 -15.55
CA LEU A 48 -1.28 18.97 -16.54
C LEU A 48 -1.63 19.88 -17.73
N GLU A 49 -1.79 21.20 -17.51
CA GLU A 49 -2.12 22.14 -18.58
C GLU A 49 -1.26 23.41 -18.51
N LEU A 50 -0.57 23.71 -19.61
CA LEU A 50 -0.05 25.03 -19.94
C LEU A 50 -0.52 25.39 -21.35
N PHE A 51 -1.51 26.27 -21.47
CA PHE A 51 -1.95 26.76 -22.77
C PHE A 51 -1.01 27.85 -23.29
N LEU A 52 0.13 27.43 -23.86
CA LEU A 52 0.89 28.32 -24.74
C LEU A 52 0.35 28.19 -26.15
N LYS A 53 -0.19 29.30 -26.66
CA LYS A 53 -0.59 29.45 -28.05
C LYS A 53 0.68 29.37 -28.89
N ASN A 54 1.08 28.15 -29.27
CA ASN A 54 1.77 27.74 -30.50
C ASN A 54 2.42 26.34 -30.32
N GLY A 55 1.64 25.31 -30.65
CA GLY A 55 2.13 24.07 -31.29
C GLY A 55 3.03 23.11 -30.49
N ARG A 56 2.43 21.95 -30.13
CA ARG A 56 3.05 20.66 -29.69
C ARG A 56 3.57 20.71 -28.24
N THR A 57 3.26 19.78 -27.34
CA THR A 57 2.89 18.36 -27.44
C THR A 57 1.84 17.99 -26.39
N TRP A 58 0.97 17.02 -26.72
CA TRP A 58 -0.02 16.46 -25.82
C TRP A 58 0.47 15.14 -25.24
N PHE A 59 0.34 14.92 -23.93
CA PHE A 59 0.19 13.58 -23.37
C PHE A 59 -1.29 13.37 -23.06
N LYS A 60 -2.02 12.84 -24.04
CA LYS A 60 -3.30 12.19 -23.78
C LYS A 60 -3.01 10.70 -23.68
N PRO A 61 -3.35 10.00 -22.58
CA PRO A 61 -3.48 8.56 -22.63
C PRO A 61 -4.46 8.27 -23.76
N ASP A 62 -4.00 7.55 -24.78
CA ASP A 62 -4.74 7.29 -26.01
C ASP A 62 -5.99 6.43 -25.79
N GLY A 63 -6.18 5.93 -24.56
CA GLY A 63 -7.30 5.08 -24.17
C GLY A 63 -7.23 3.69 -24.81
N ASN A 64 -6.13 3.39 -25.51
CA ASN A 64 -5.98 2.13 -26.22
C ASN A 64 -5.57 1.03 -25.24
N VAL A 65 -6.16 -0.15 -25.41
CA VAL A 65 -5.71 -1.35 -24.70
C VAL A 65 -4.30 -1.67 -25.18
N ARG A 66 -3.33 -1.57 -24.27
CA ARG A 66 -1.91 -1.77 -24.59
C ARG A 66 -1.56 -3.25 -24.79
N THR A 67 -2.06 -4.11 -23.90
CA THR A 67 -1.89 -5.56 -23.91
C THR A 67 -3.05 -6.23 -23.16
N SER A 68 -3.52 -7.39 -23.60
CA SER A 68 -4.47 -8.24 -22.87
C SER A 68 -3.82 -9.58 -22.50
N LEU A 69 -3.87 -9.96 -21.22
CA LEU A 69 -3.20 -11.13 -20.67
C LEU A 69 -4.09 -12.39 -20.79
N TYR A 70 -4.30 -12.90 -22.01
CA TYR A 70 -5.26 -14.00 -22.26
C TYR A 70 -4.65 -15.40 -22.46
N GLY A 71 -3.40 -15.53 -22.89
CA GLY A 71 -2.79 -16.83 -23.25
C GLY A 71 -2.71 -17.81 -22.08
N ASP A 72 -1.95 -17.44 -21.04
CA ASP A 72 -1.83 -18.19 -19.77
C ASP A 72 -2.61 -17.51 -18.62
N GLY A 73 -3.71 -16.84 -19.00
CA GLY A 73 -4.54 -16.01 -18.13
C GLY A 73 -5.15 -16.77 -16.96
N HIS A 74 -5.81 -16.03 -16.06
CA HIS A 74 -6.58 -16.64 -14.99
C HIS A 74 -7.81 -17.38 -15.53
N THR A 75 -8.14 -18.52 -14.93
CA THR A 75 -9.29 -19.36 -15.35
C THR A 75 -10.58 -19.03 -14.59
N SER A 76 -10.53 -18.02 -13.72
CA SER A 76 -11.64 -17.54 -12.91
C SER A 76 -11.49 -16.03 -12.67
N LEU A 77 -12.40 -15.46 -11.87
CA LEU A 77 -12.44 -14.03 -11.55
C LEU A 77 -11.11 -13.57 -10.92
N VAL A 78 -10.54 -12.52 -11.53
CA VAL A 78 -9.40 -11.79 -10.97
C VAL A 78 -9.93 -10.86 -9.89
N SER A 79 -9.51 -11.08 -8.64
CA SER A 79 -10.01 -10.37 -7.47
C SER A 79 -9.17 -9.14 -7.11
N SER A 80 -7.89 -9.13 -7.51
CA SER A 80 -6.97 -8.04 -7.21
C SER A 80 -5.84 -7.98 -8.22
N VAL A 81 -5.33 -6.77 -8.46
CA VAL A 81 -4.20 -6.49 -9.33
C VAL A 81 -3.36 -5.37 -8.74
N VAL A 82 -2.04 -5.51 -8.80
CA VAL A 82 -1.10 -4.55 -8.22
C VAL A 82 0.18 -4.51 -9.04
N PHE A 83 0.71 -3.31 -9.26
CA PHE A 83 2.05 -3.13 -9.85
C PHE A 83 3.12 -3.26 -8.77
N SER A 84 4.29 -3.75 -9.15
CA SER A 84 5.50 -3.56 -8.34
C SER A 84 5.79 -2.06 -8.19
N PRO A 85 6.44 -1.62 -7.10
CA PRO A 85 6.79 -0.21 -6.90
C PRO A 85 7.60 0.38 -8.06
N ASP A 86 8.50 -0.40 -8.66
CA ASP A 86 9.26 0.01 -9.84
C ASP A 86 8.47 -0.02 -11.17
N GLY A 87 7.21 -0.47 -11.12
CA GLY A 87 6.29 -0.52 -12.24
C GLY A 87 6.61 -1.58 -13.30
N LYS A 88 7.57 -2.50 -13.09
CA LYS A 88 8.00 -3.46 -14.12
C LYS A 88 7.25 -4.78 -14.11
N ILE A 89 6.69 -5.15 -12.96
CA ILE A 89 5.99 -6.41 -12.74
C ILE A 89 4.56 -6.10 -12.33
N LEU A 90 3.62 -6.91 -12.82
CA LEU A 90 2.23 -6.91 -12.37
C LEU A 90 1.98 -8.21 -11.60
N ALA A 91 1.32 -8.12 -10.44
CA ALA A 91 0.79 -9.27 -9.73
C ALA A 91 -0.74 -9.26 -9.82
N SER A 92 -1.34 -10.42 -10.08
CA SER A 92 -2.79 -10.62 -10.12
C SER A 92 -3.19 -11.79 -9.23
N ALA A 93 -4.23 -11.61 -8.41
CA ALA A 93 -4.82 -12.66 -7.58
C ALA A 93 -6.18 -13.07 -8.13
N SER A 94 -6.53 -14.35 -7.99
CA SER A 94 -7.73 -14.91 -8.61
C SER A 94 -8.40 -16.01 -7.78
N PHE A 95 -9.69 -16.19 -8.08
CA PHE A 95 -10.50 -17.30 -7.59
C PHE A 95 -10.18 -18.63 -8.29
N ASP A 96 -9.24 -18.65 -9.22
CA ASP A 96 -8.63 -19.91 -9.71
C ASP A 96 -7.58 -20.48 -8.75
N LYS A 97 -7.44 -19.87 -7.56
CA LYS A 97 -6.51 -20.26 -6.49
C LYS A 97 -5.05 -19.97 -6.84
N THR A 98 -4.81 -19.00 -7.73
CA THR A 98 -3.44 -18.60 -8.08
C THR A 98 -3.21 -17.10 -7.90
N VAL A 99 -1.97 -16.76 -7.60
CA VAL A 99 -1.40 -15.44 -7.88
C VAL A 99 -0.45 -15.58 -9.06
N LYS A 100 -0.59 -14.73 -10.08
CA LYS A 100 0.29 -14.72 -11.24
C LYS A 100 1.11 -13.44 -11.28
N LEU A 101 2.38 -13.58 -11.66
CA LEU A 101 3.31 -12.48 -11.88
C LEU A 101 3.57 -12.32 -13.37
N TRP A 102 3.54 -11.09 -13.85
CA TRP A 102 3.62 -10.78 -15.27
C TRP A 102 4.63 -9.68 -15.52
N HIS A 103 5.33 -9.78 -16.65
CA HIS A 103 5.89 -8.60 -17.27
C HIS A 103 4.80 -7.78 -17.97
N LEU A 104 5.05 -6.48 -18.15
CA LEU A 104 4.10 -5.58 -18.81
C LEU A 104 3.91 -5.87 -20.32
N ASN A 105 4.83 -6.63 -20.92
CA ASN A 105 4.67 -7.15 -22.29
C ASN A 105 3.64 -8.29 -22.38
N GLY A 106 3.17 -8.79 -21.23
CA GLY A 106 2.18 -9.85 -21.09
C GLY A 106 2.74 -11.26 -20.92
N GLU A 107 4.05 -11.40 -20.77
CA GLU A 107 4.70 -12.65 -20.44
C GLU A 107 4.43 -13.05 -18.98
N LEU A 108 4.03 -14.31 -18.78
CA LEU A 108 3.84 -14.90 -17.46
C LEU A 108 5.20 -15.28 -16.86
N LEU A 109 5.57 -14.62 -15.76
CA LEU A 109 6.81 -14.88 -15.03
C LEU A 109 6.68 -16.05 -14.05
N LYS A 110 5.58 -16.06 -13.30
CA LYS A 110 5.40 -17.01 -12.21
C LYS A 110 3.93 -17.24 -11.90
N THR A 111 3.62 -18.45 -11.45
CA THR A 111 2.33 -18.80 -10.85
C THR A 111 2.57 -19.29 -9.42
N LEU A 112 1.96 -18.63 -8.44
CA LEU A 112 1.98 -18.99 -7.03
C LEU A 112 0.66 -19.69 -6.71
N ASN A 113 0.76 -20.96 -6.28
CA ASN A 113 -0.40 -21.79 -6.04
C ASN A 113 -0.90 -21.64 -4.60
N HIS A 114 -2.21 -21.48 -4.46
CA HIS A 114 -2.91 -21.48 -3.18
C HIS A 114 -3.84 -22.69 -3.07
N PRO A 115 -4.15 -23.17 -1.86
CA PRO A 115 -5.10 -24.26 -1.66
C PRO A 115 -6.56 -23.82 -1.89
N ASN A 116 -6.84 -22.52 -1.83
CA ASN A 116 -8.17 -21.93 -2.00
C ASN A 116 -8.10 -20.57 -2.71
N PHE A 117 -9.24 -19.94 -2.94
CA PHE A 117 -9.35 -18.66 -3.65
C PHE A 117 -8.46 -17.59 -3.02
N VAL A 118 -7.85 -16.78 -3.87
CA VAL A 118 -7.05 -15.64 -3.42
C VAL A 118 -7.89 -14.39 -3.60
N SER A 119 -7.99 -13.58 -2.55
CA SER A 119 -8.83 -12.39 -2.52
C SER A 119 -8.04 -11.12 -2.83
N ASP A 120 -6.78 -11.06 -2.40
CA ASP A 120 -5.94 -9.88 -2.52
C ASP A 120 -4.47 -10.24 -2.65
N VAL A 121 -3.70 -9.35 -3.29
CA VAL A 121 -2.25 -9.43 -3.40
C VAL A 121 -1.64 -8.04 -3.31
N ARG A 122 -0.51 -7.89 -2.62
CA ARG A 122 0.24 -6.65 -2.46
C ARG A 122 1.73 -6.89 -2.52
N PHE A 123 2.46 -5.99 -3.19
CA PHE A 123 3.92 -5.92 -3.05
C PHE A 123 4.30 -5.25 -1.74
N SER A 124 5.46 -5.64 -1.19
CA SER A 124 6.15 -4.82 -0.20
C SER A 124 6.56 -3.47 -0.81
N PRO A 125 6.73 -2.42 0.00
CA PRO A 125 7.17 -1.11 -0.49
C PRO A 125 8.51 -1.14 -1.23
N ASP A 126 9.42 -2.05 -0.84
CA ASP A 126 10.70 -2.24 -1.53
C ASP A 126 10.60 -3.14 -2.79
N GLY A 127 9.41 -3.67 -3.08
CA GLY A 127 9.10 -4.49 -4.24
C GLY A 127 9.68 -5.91 -4.21
N LYS A 128 10.32 -6.35 -3.12
CA LYS A 128 11.01 -7.65 -3.07
C LYS A 128 10.11 -8.80 -2.62
N LEU A 129 9.03 -8.49 -1.92
CA LEU A 129 8.12 -9.47 -1.34
C LEU A 129 6.71 -9.26 -1.85
N LEU A 130 5.92 -10.32 -1.75
CA LEU A 130 4.49 -10.31 -2.01
C LEU A 130 3.74 -10.86 -0.82
N ALA A 131 2.67 -10.17 -0.43
CA ALA A 131 1.68 -10.69 0.50
C ALA A 131 0.40 -11.01 -0.25
N SER A 132 -0.23 -12.13 0.08
CA SER A 132 -1.48 -12.58 -0.53
C SER A 132 -2.47 -13.04 0.54
N ALA A 133 -3.74 -12.69 0.36
CA ALA A 133 -4.83 -13.04 1.27
C ALA A 133 -5.67 -14.19 0.68
N GLY A 134 -5.85 -15.26 1.45
CA GLY A 134 -6.57 -16.46 1.03
C GLY A 134 -7.92 -16.68 1.71
N TYR A 135 -8.85 -17.30 0.98
CA TYR A 135 -10.12 -17.81 1.51
C TYR A 135 -9.94 -19.03 2.43
N ASP A 136 -8.75 -19.62 2.45
CA ASP A 136 -8.32 -20.61 3.42
C ASP A 136 -7.91 -20.00 4.77
N GLN A 137 -8.27 -18.73 5.02
CA GLN A 137 -8.08 -18.01 6.29
C GLN A 137 -6.61 -17.65 6.58
N ILE A 138 -5.73 -17.81 5.59
CA ILE A 138 -4.29 -17.63 5.74
C ILE A 138 -3.82 -16.48 4.86
N VAL A 139 -3.00 -15.59 5.43
CA VAL A 139 -2.16 -14.69 4.65
C VAL A 139 -0.82 -15.38 4.41
N ARG A 140 -0.26 -15.20 3.22
CA ARG A 140 1.05 -15.76 2.86
C ARG A 140 2.00 -14.67 2.41
N LEU A 141 3.26 -14.80 2.79
CA LEU A 141 4.38 -14.00 2.32
C LEU A 141 5.20 -14.82 1.34
N TRP A 142 5.55 -14.22 0.21
CA TRP A 142 6.26 -14.86 -0.89
C TRP A 142 7.47 -14.03 -1.31
N ASN A 143 8.50 -14.71 -1.77
CA ASN A 143 9.49 -14.13 -2.64
C ASN A 143 8.98 -14.10 -4.09
N LEU A 144 9.57 -13.23 -4.91
CA LEU A 144 9.26 -13.16 -6.35
C LEU A 144 9.69 -14.41 -7.12
N ASP A 145 10.62 -15.21 -6.58
CA ASP A 145 11.02 -16.51 -7.14
C ASP A 145 9.94 -17.59 -6.95
N GLY A 146 8.84 -17.26 -6.26
CA GLY A 146 7.71 -18.12 -5.96
C GLY A 146 7.84 -18.99 -4.73
N SER A 147 8.93 -18.87 -3.96
CA SER A 147 9.06 -19.53 -2.66
C SER A 147 8.12 -18.87 -1.63
N GLN A 148 7.38 -19.72 -0.91
CA GLN A 148 6.58 -19.29 0.23
C GLN A 148 7.49 -19.12 1.44
N LEU A 149 7.57 -17.91 1.97
CA LEU A 149 8.41 -17.58 3.12
C LEU A 149 7.70 -17.82 4.45
N LYS A 150 6.44 -17.37 4.54
CA LYS A 150 5.70 -17.37 5.80
C LYS A 150 4.19 -17.50 5.59
N GLU A 151 3.54 -18.09 6.58
CA GLU A 151 2.09 -18.10 6.74
C GLU A 151 1.69 -17.36 8.02
N PHE A 152 0.68 -16.52 7.93
CA PHE A 152 0.08 -15.83 9.07
C PHE A 152 -1.25 -16.50 9.38
N ARG A 153 -1.24 -17.36 10.39
CA ARG A 153 -2.40 -18.13 10.86
C ARG A 153 -3.02 -17.44 12.06
N GLY A 154 -4.34 -17.30 12.08
CA GLY A 154 -5.05 -16.77 13.24
C GLY A 154 -6.40 -16.12 12.92
N HIS A 155 -6.66 -15.80 11.65
CA HIS A 155 -8.03 -15.50 11.20
C HIS A 155 -8.90 -16.75 11.29
N GLN A 156 -10.20 -16.55 11.54
CA GLN A 156 -11.18 -17.63 11.72
C GLN A 156 -12.14 -17.75 10.52
N SER A 157 -11.93 -16.95 9.48
CA SER A 157 -12.70 -16.95 8.24
C SER A 157 -11.85 -16.38 7.11
N ALA A 158 -12.39 -16.36 5.88
CA ALA A 158 -11.67 -15.90 4.69
C ALA A 158 -11.03 -14.52 4.91
N VAL A 159 -9.79 -14.37 4.47
CA VAL A 159 -9.10 -13.08 4.50
C VAL A 159 -9.41 -12.39 3.18
N ASN A 160 -9.96 -11.18 3.24
CA ASN A 160 -10.40 -10.42 2.06
C ASN A 160 -9.36 -9.40 1.59
N SER A 161 -8.49 -8.97 2.51
CA SER A 161 -7.51 -7.93 2.21
C SER A 161 -6.26 -8.10 3.03
N VAL A 162 -5.14 -7.76 2.41
CA VAL A 162 -3.84 -7.65 3.04
C VAL A 162 -3.17 -6.36 2.56
N ASN A 163 -2.39 -5.72 3.42
CA ASN A 163 -1.61 -4.55 3.06
C ASN A 163 -0.33 -4.45 3.89
N PHE A 164 0.76 -4.01 3.26
CA PHE A 164 1.99 -3.69 3.97
C PHE A 164 1.88 -2.31 4.61
N SER A 165 2.53 -2.14 5.75
CA SER A 165 2.86 -0.80 6.23
C SER A 165 3.80 -0.09 5.24
N PRO A 166 3.79 1.25 5.17
CA PRO A 166 4.65 2.00 4.25
C PRO A 166 6.16 1.77 4.46
N ASP A 167 6.57 1.44 5.70
CA ASP A 167 7.94 1.07 6.04
C ASP A 167 8.29 -0.38 5.66
N GLY A 168 7.29 -1.19 5.29
CA GLY A 168 7.44 -2.59 4.90
C GLY A 168 7.62 -3.58 6.04
N TYR A 169 7.63 -3.14 7.31
CA TYR A 169 7.91 -4.03 8.45
C TYR A 169 6.68 -4.76 9.01
N LEU A 170 5.48 -4.30 8.68
CA LEU A 170 4.23 -4.84 9.19
C LEU A 170 3.28 -5.24 8.07
N LEU A 171 2.38 -6.14 8.40
CA LEU A 171 1.23 -6.50 7.58
C LEU A 171 -0.06 -6.26 8.34
N ALA A 172 -1.03 -5.62 7.70
CA ALA A 172 -2.41 -5.59 8.15
C ALA A 172 -3.24 -6.52 7.28
N SER A 173 -4.15 -7.28 7.90
CA SER A 173 -5.10 -8.12 7.18
C SER A 173 -6.52 -7.94 7.70
N GLY A 174 -7.49 -7.90 6.78
CA GLY A 174 -8.91 -7.82 7.07
C GLY A 174 -9.63 -9.09 6.64
N SER A 175 -10.54 -9.59 7.49
CA SER A 175 -11.23 -10.86 7.27
C SER A 175 -12.75 -10.77 7.45
N LEU A 176 -13.44 -11.76 6.86
CA LEU A 176 -14.84 -12.08 7.14
C LEU A 176 -15.10 -12.46 8.61
N ASP A 177 -14.07 -12.74 9.41
CA ASP A 177 -14.18 -12.98 10.85
C ASP A 177 -14.44 -11.69 11.67
N LYS A 178 -14.69 -10.56 10.99
CA LYS A 178 -14.97 -9.24 11.55
C LYS A 178 -13.79 -8.64 12.31
N THR A 179 -12.58 -9.09 12.01
CA THR A 179 -11.36 -8.57 12.61
C THR A 179 -10.38 -8.03 11.59
N VAL A 180 -9.62 -7.04 12.04
CA VAL A 180 -8.36 -6.62 11.42
C VAL A 180 -7.23 -7.12 12.29
N LYS A 181 -6.24 -7.78 11.70
CA LYS A 181 -5.06 -8.26 12.42
C LYS A 181 -3.81 -7.56 11.89
N LEU A 182 -2.92 -7.22 12.81
CA LEU A 182 -1.62 -6.63 12.54
C LEU A 182 -0.54 -7.64 12.89
N TRP A 183 0.40 -7.83 11.97
CA TRP A 183 1.42 -8.86 12.03
C TRP A 183 2.80 -8.26 11.83
N ASN A 184 3.79 -8.84 12.50
CA ASN A 184 5.18 -8.73 12.10
C ASN A 184 5.46 -9.77 10.98
N LEU A 185 6.41 -9.51 10.09
CA LEU A 185 6.75 -10.39 8.96
C LEU A 185 7.24 -11.78 9.36
N ASP A 186 7.70 -11.95 10.60
CA ASP A 186 8.09 -13.24 11.18
C ASP A 186 6.91 -14.19 11.43
N GLY A 187 5.67 -13.71 11.30
CA GLY A 187 4.44 -14.44 11.57
C GLY A 187 3.76 -14.08 12.90
N THR A 188 4.39 -13.24 13.72
CA THR A 188 3.89 -12.89 15.04
C THR A 188 2.67 -11.97 14.94
N LEU A 189 1.57 -12.36 15.59
CA LEU A 189 0.38 -11.52 15.71
C LEU A 189 0.61 -10.43 16.78
N LEU A 190 0.65 -9.17 16.36
CA LEU A 190 0.87 -8.02 17.24
C LEU A 190 -0.42 -7.51 17.87
N LYS A 191 -1.46 -7.37 17.05
CA LYS A 191 -2.74 -6.80 17.49
C LYS A 191 -3.91 -7.37 16.70
N THR A 192 -5.04 -7.51 17.39
CA THR A 192 -6.34 -7.78 16.76
C THR A 192 -7.30 -6.65 17.10
N PHE A 193 -7.92 -6.06 16.08
CA PHE A 193 -8.98 -5.07 16.17
C PHE A 193 -10.30 -5.75 15.80
N LYS A 194 -11.30 -5.65 16.68
CA LYS A 194 -12.64 -6.23 16.45
C LYS A 194 -13.58 -5.13 16.01
N LEU A 195 -14.31 -5.37 14.91
CA LEU A 195 -15.30 -4.44 14.36
C LEU A 195 -16.75 -4.80 14.75
N ASN A 196 -16.91 -5.91 15.49
CA ASN A 196 -18.11 -6.49 16.12
C ASN A 196 -19.28 -6.85 15.18
N ASP A 197 -19.57 -6.04 14.17
CA ASP A 197 -20.85 -6.12 13.46
C ASP A 197 -20.70 -6.55 12.01
N SER A 198 -19.59 -6.20 11.34
CA SER A 198 -19.43 -6.41 9.89
C SER A 198 -18.08 -6.99 9.50
N SER A 199 -18.07 -7.71 8.36
CA SER A 199 -16.87 -8.24 7.73
C SER A 199 -15.97 -7.13 7.23
N VAL A 200 -14.66 -7.38 7.18
CA VAL A 200 -13.71 -6.42 6.63
C VAL A 200 -13.50 -6.67 5.15
N ASP A 201 -13.74 -5.66 4.33
CA ASP A 201 -13.61 -5.76 2.88
C ASP A 201 -12.23 -5.32 2.41
N LYS A 202 -11.72 -4.19 2.93
CA LYS A 202 -10.36 -3.70 2.63
C LYS A 202 -9.69 -3.08 3.85
N VAL A 203 -8.36 -3.15 3.87
CA VAL A 203 -7.50 -2.46 4.85
C VAL A 203 -6.44 -1.63 4.12
N SER A 204 -6.14 -0.44 4.66
CA SER A 204 -5.09 0.43 4.11
C SER A 204 -4.39 1.20 5.20
N PHE A 205 -3.06 1.21 5.15
CA PHE A 205 -2.29 2.20 5.87
C PHE A 205 -2.38 3.54 5.16
N SER A 206 -2.29 4.60 5.95
CA SER A 206 -1.92 5.93 5.50
C SER A 206 -0.47 5.95 5.02
N PRO A 207 -0.11 6.84 4.08
CA PRO A 207 1.26 6.93 3.56
C PRO A 207 2.35 7.16 4.62
N ASP A 208 2.01 7.82 5.73
CA ASP A 208 2.92 8.08 6.85
C ASP A 208 2.96 6.91 7.87
N GLY A 209 2.13 5.88 7.69
CA GLY A 209 2.03 4.73 8.57
C GLY A 209 1.33 4.99 9.90
N LYS A 210 0.88 6.21 10.18
CA LYS A 210 0.32 6.60 11.50
C LYS A 210 -1.15 6.25 11.65
N VAL A 211 -1.84 5.94 10.57
CA VAL A 211 -3.27 5.59 10.57
C VAL A 211 -3.48 4.31 9.78
N LEU A 212 -4.25 3.37 10.35
CA LEU A 212 -4.83 2.24 9.62
C LEU A 212 -6.31 2.50 9.40
N ALA A 213 -6.74 2.40 8.16
CA ALA A 213 -8.13 2.40 7.77
C ALA A 213 -8.59 0.97 7.48
N ALA A 214 -9.79 0.63 7.93
CA ALA A 214 -10.52 -0.53 7.45
C ALA A 214 -11.93 -0.13 7.03
N VAL A 215 -12.41 -0.75 5.97
CA VAL A 215 -13.78 -0.59 5.50
C VAL A 215 -14.53 -1.90 5.68
N SER A 216 -15.75 -1.76 6.17
CA SER A 216 -16.76 -2.81 6.20
C SER A 216 -17.99 -2.37 5.40
N SER A 217 -18.95 -3.27 5.23
CA SER A 217 -20.22 -2.98 4.57
C SER A 217 -21.00 -1.81 5.19
N GLU A 218 -20.74 -1.46 6.45
CA GLU A 218 -21.50 -0.47 7.21
C GLU A 218 -20.73 0.83 7.46
N ARG A 219 -19.41 0.75 7.68
CA ARG A 219 -18.60 1.89 8.10
C ARG A 219 -17.14 1.79 7.68
N VAL A 220 -16.48 2.95 7.68
CA VAL A 220 -15.03 3.05 7.65
C VAL A 220 -14.56 3.31 9.08
N THR A 221 -13.61 2.52 9.56
CA THR A 221 -12.99 2.68 10.88
C THR A 221 -11.52 3.05 10.71
N LEU A 222 -11.08 4.05 11.47
CA LEU A 222 -9.71 4.53 11.50
C LEU A 222 -9.12 4.25 12.89
N TRP A 223 -7.89 3.75 12.92
CA TRP A 223 -7.10 3.64 14.15
C TRP A 223 -5.81 4.44 14.00
N ASN A 224 -5.52 5.27 15.00
CA ASN A 224 -4.25 5.98 15.08
C ASN A 224 -3.21 5.07 15.75
N PHE A 225 -2.09 4.89 15.07
CA PHE A 225 -0.86 4.25 15.52
C PHE A 225 0.13 5.37 15.78
N ASP A 226 0.00 6.00 16.95
CA ASP A 226 1.06 6.90 17.40
C ASP A 226 2.17 6.04 18.03
N LEU A 227 3.05 5.52 17.16
CA LEU A 227 4.26 4.81 17.60
C LEU A 227 5.23 5.77 18.30
N ASP A 228 5.12 7.08 18.06
CA ASP A 228 5.99 8.09 18.69
C ASP A 228 5.74 8.12 20.22
N ASP A 229 4.49 8.12 20.69
CA ASP A 229 4.16 8.04 22.13
C ASP A 229 4.67 6.72 22.77
N LEU A 230 4.59 5.60 22.05
CA LEU A 230 5.12 4.31 22.53
C LEU A 230 6.65 4.29 22.57
N LEU A 231 7.33 4.89 21.60
CA LEU A 231 8.79 5.04 21.57
C LEU A 231 9.27 5.94 22.70
N VAL A 232 8.59 7.08 22.93
CA VAL A 232 8.88 7.99 24.05
C VAL A 232 8.75 7.26 25.39
N ARG A 233 7.64 6.53 25.61
CA ARG A 233 7.44 5.76 26.86
C ARG A 233 8.43 4.62 27.01
N SER A 234 8.82 3.97 25.92
CA SER A 234 9.80 2.88 25.96
C SER A 234 11.19 3.41 26.27
N CYS A 235 11.61 4.49 25.62
CA CYS A 235 12.86 5.16 25.89
C CYS A 235 12.92 5.77 27.30
N TYR A 236 11.81 6.26 27.83
CA TYR A 236 11.72 6.66 29.24
C TYR A 236 11.99 5.49 30.20
N LYS A 237 11.56 4.26 29.86
CA LYS A 237 11.74 3.09 30.71
C LYS A 237 13.10 2.40 30.56
N ILE A 238 13.68 2.42 29.37
CA ILE A 238 14.90 1.67 29.06
C ILE A 238 16.14 2.55 28.90
N GLY A 239 15.98 3.87 28.78
CA GLY A 239 17.08 4.81 28.53
C GLY A 239 18.18 4.72 29.58
N ASP A 240 17.81 4.65 30.86
CA ASP A 240 18.78 4.50 31.95
C ASP A 240 19.54 3.17 31.84
N TYR A 241 18.85 2.08 31.48
CA TYR A 241 19.49 0.77 31.29
C TYR A 241 20.49 0.80 30.14
N LEU A 242 20.12 1.38 28.99
CA LEU A 242 21.00 1.52 27.83
C LEU A 242 22.26 2.32 28.16
N LYS A 243 22.15 3.38 28.97
CA LYS A 243 23.28 4.24 29.33
C LYS A 243 24.15 3.70 30.46
N THR A 244 23.59 2.91 31.38
CA THR A 244 24.29 2.51 32.61
C THR A 244 24.77 1.06 32.62
N ASN A 245 24.16 0.16 31.85
CA ASN A 245 24.53 -1.25 31.89
C ASN A 245 25.82 -1.52 31.10
N SER A 246 26.79 -2.19 31.72
CA SER A 246 28.08 -2.54 31.09
C SER A 246 27.96 -3.56 29.97
N ASN A 247 26.86 -4.32 29.90
CA ASN A 247 26.63 -5.35 28.89
C ASN A 247 26.03 -4.80 27.60
N VAL A 248 25.76 -3.49 27.52
CA VAL A 248 25.23 -2.83 26.33
C VAL A 248 26.38 -2.28 25.49
N ASN A 249 26.38 -2.62 24.20
CA ASN A 249 27.34 -2.14 23.21
C ASN A 249 27.30 -0.61 23.10
N GLU A 250 28.45 0.03 22.84
CA GLU A 250 28.53 1.50 22.72
C GLU A 250 27.58 2.07 21.66
N SER A 251 27.36 1.37 20.54
CA SER A 251 26.43 1.78 19.49
C SER A 251 24.98 1.90 19.94
N ASP A 252 24.59 1.14 20.95
CA ASP A 252 23.19 0.98 21.37
C ASP A 252 22.84 1.91 22.54
N ARG A 253 23.85 2.60 23.12
CA ARG A 253 23.68 3.52 24.26
C ARG A 253 22.89 4.77 23.90
N ASP A 254 22.96 5.17 22.63
CA ASP A 254 22.38 6.41 22.12
C ASP A 254 21.06 6.19 21.36
N LEU A 255 20.52 4.96 21.37
CA LEU A 255 19.26 4.60 20.65
C LEU A 255 18.05 5.46 21.04
N CYS A 256 18.05 6.03 22.25
CA CYS A 256 16.99 6.87 22.76
C CYS A 256 17.30 8.37 22.72
N ASP A 257 18.47 8.75 22.19
CA ASP A 257 18.85 10.16 22.11
C ASP A 257 18.02 10.88 21.03
N GLY A 258 17.43 12.02 21.40
CA GLY A 258 16.54 12.80 20.52
C GLY A 258 15.09 12.31 20.44
N ILE A 259 14.73 11.22 21.12
CA ILE A 259 13.34 10.73 21.20
C ILE A 259 12.62 11.41 22.37
N GLY A 260 11.51 12.10 22.09
CA GLY A 260 10.71 12.81 23.10
C GLY A 260 11.15 14.23 23.42
N THR A 261 12.22 14.73 22.78
CA THR A 261 12.62 16.14 22.84
C THR A 261 11.97 16.94 21.72
N THR A 262 10.64 17.04 21.73
CA THR A 262 9.96 18.09 20.97
C THR A 262 10.02 19.39 21.78
N LYS A 263 10.70 20.40 21.23
CA LYS A 263 10.54 21.82 21.61
C LYS A 263 9.29 22.39 20.97
#